data_AF-A0AAU9MNY1-F1
#
_entry.id   AF-A0AAU9MNY1-F1
#
_cell.length_a   1.000
_cell.length_b   1.000
_cell.length_c   1.000
_cell.angle_alpha   90.00
_cell.angle_beta   90.00
_cell.angle_gamma   90.00
#
_symmetry.space_group_name_H-M   'P 1'
#
loop_
_entity.id
_entity.type
_entity.pdbx_description
1 polymer ?
#
loop_
_entity_poly.entity_id
_entity_poly.type
_entity_poly.pdbx_seq_one_letter_code
_entity_poly.pdbx_strand_id
1 'polypeptide(L)'
;MALNEAIEKAYVDNLVDYAEVNRKEPVNNGMLLLLPKEELEDETSPITPSTKCRGSRYWVTEMHVDGFRFDLASIMTRGSSLFDAVNVYGNQVEDDLLTTGSPLTNPPLIDMISNDPILRGVKLIAEAWDCGGLYQVGVFPHWGIWSEWNGKFIKGTDGFSGAFAECLCGSSNLYQEGGRNPWNSINFICAHDGFTLADLVMYNDKHNLANGEDNKDGESHNNSWNCGKEGEFVSISVKRLRKRQMRNFFLCLMVSQGVPMIHMGDEYGHTKGGNNNTYCHDNYMNYFQWDKKEESSSDFFRFCRLVTNFRH
;
A
#
# COMPACT_ATOMS: atom_id res chain seq x y z
N MET A 1 -6.53 -21.26 18.28
CA MET A 1 -5.36 -22.17 18.34
C MET A 1 -5.22 -22.98 17.05
N ALA A 2 -6.10 -23.94 16.74
CA ALA A 2 -5.96 -24.77 15.52
C ALA A 2 -6.15 -24.01 14.17
N LEU A 3 -6.91 -22.91 14.16
CA LEU A 3 -7.06 -22.06 12.97
C LEU A 3 -5.82 -21.19 12.71
N ASN A 4 -5.13 -20.76 13.77
CA ASN A 4 -3.89 -19.96 13.67
C ASN A 4 -2.72 -20.83 13.19
N GLU A 5 -2.60 -22.07 13.69
CA GLU A 5 -1.60 -23.03 13.19
C GLU A 5 -1.83 -23.40 11.71
N ALA A 6 -3.09 -23.41 11.24
CA ALA A 6 -3.40 -23.69 9.84
C ALA A 6 -3.04 -22.52 8.90
N ILE A 7 -3.24 -21.28 9.34
CA ILE A 7 -2.86 -20.07 8.59
C ILE A 7 -1.34 -19.92 8.55
N GLU A 8 -0.65 -20.10 9.68
CA GLU A 8 0.80 -20.02 9.78
C GLU A 8 1.47 -21.10 8.93
N LYS A 9 0.92 -22.31 8.91
CA LYS A 9 1.42 -23.42 8.08
C LYS A 9 1.15 -23.20 6.59
N ALA A 10 -0.03 -22.70 6.20
CA ALA A 10 -0.34 -22.39 4.80
C ALA A 10 0.51 -21.23 4.26
N TYR A 11 0.93 -20.31 5.12
CA TYR A 11 1.79 -19.17 4.76
C TYR A 11 3.26 -19.59 4.58
N VAL A 12 3.78 -20.40 5.50
CA VAL A 12 5.14 -20.97 5.40
C VAL A 12 5.25 -21.90 4.18
N ASP A 13 4.25 -22.75 3.94
CA ASP A 13 4.29 -23.71 2.82
C ASP A 13 4.21 -23.00 1.45
N ASN A 14 3.39 -21.94 1.31
CA ASN A 14 3.31 -21.16 0.05
C ASN A 14 4.54 -20.28 -0.20
N LEU A 15 5.21 -19.78 0.83
CA LEU A 15 6.46 -19.01 0.69
C LEU A 15 7.65 -19.89 0.29
N VAL A 16 7.70 -21.14 0.76
CA VAL A 16 8.73 -22.12 0.38
C VAL A 16 8.58 -22.50 -1.10
N ASP A 17 7.36 -22.72 -1.59
CA ASP A 17 7.11 -23.04 -3.00
C ASP A 17 7.48 -21.87 -3.94
N TYR A 18 7.25 -20.62 -3.54
CA TYR A 18 7.63 -19.45 -4.35
C TYR A 18 9.16 -19.23 -4.39
N ALA A 19 9.86 -19.56 -3.29
CA ALA A 19 11.32 -19.50 -3.22
C ALA A 19 12.00 -20.61 -4.06
N GLU A 20 11.39 -21.79 -4.20
CA GLU A 20 11.93 -22.85 -5.05
C GLU A 20 11.76 -22.56 -6.55
N VAL A 21 10.66 -21.92 -6.97
CA VAL A 21 10.42 -21.57 -8.37
C VAL A 21 11.42 -20.52 -8.88
N ASN A 22 11.85 -19.58 -8.04
CA ASN A 22 12.79 -18.52 -8.39
C ASN A 22 14.27 -18.96 -8.46
N ARG A 23 14.62 -20.22 -8.12
CA ARG A 23 15.99 -20.73 -8.28
C ARG A 23 16.41 -20.96 -9.74
N LYS A 24 15.50 -20.90 -10.71
CA LYS A 24 15.79 -21.33 -12.08
C LYS A 24 16.15 -20.22 -13.07
N GLU A 25 15.92 -18.94 -12.79
CA GLU A 25 16.38 -17.83 -13.64
C GLU A 25 16.72 -16.58 -12.81
N PRO A 26 17.94 -16.03 -12.89
CA PRO A 26 18.29 -14.80 -12.18
C PRO A 26 17.74 -13.60 -12.95
N VAL A 27 16.45 -13.33 -12.79
CA VAL A 27 15.91 -12.00 -13.08
C VAL A 27 16.11 -11.18 -11.83
N ASN A 28 16.77 -10.04 -11.95
CA ASN A 28 17.08 -9.10 -10.86
C ASN A 28 15.79 -8.39 -10.40
N ASN A 29 14.85 -9.17 -9.86
CA ASN A 29 13.56 -8.72 -9.36
C ASN A 29 13.75 -8.37 -7.88
N GLY A 30 13.84 -7.07 -7.57
CA GLY A 30 13.95 -6.66 -6.18
C GLY A 30 12.70 -7.06 -5.39
N MET A 31 12.88 -7.68 -4.21
CA MET A 31 11.78 -8.11 -3.34
C MET A 31 11.45 -7.04 -2.31
N LEU A 32 10.20 -6.55 -2.31
CA LEU A 32 9.67 -5.65 -1.29
C LEU A 32 8.77 -6.46 -0.34
N LEU A 33 9.11 -6.50 0.94
CA LEU A 33 8.29 -7.17 1.94
C LEU A 33 7.26 -6.19 2.52
N LEU A 34 5.99 -6.62 2.60
CA LEU A 34 4.96 -5.95 3.38
C LEU A 34 5.09 -6.44 4.82
N LEU A 35 5.37 -5.53 5.75
CA LEU A 35 5.40 -5.86 7.17
C LEU A 35 4.02 -5.57 7.77
N PRO A 36 3.24 -6.59 8.16
CA PRO A 36 1.93 -6.41 8.73
C PRO A 36 2.02 -5.81 10.13
N LYS A 37 0.92 -5.16 10.55
CA LYS A 37 0.74 -4.58 11.88
C LYS A 37 1.06 -5.55 13.04
N GLU A 38 0.78 -6.84 12.86
CA GLU A 38 0.93 -7.88 13.90
C GLU A 38 2.39 -8.16 14.29
N GLU A 39 3.34 -8.08 13.35
CA GLU A 39 4.78 -8.18 13.67
C GLU A 39 5.30 -6.92 14.40
N LEU A 40 4.53 -5.83 14.38
CA LEU A 40 4.82 -4.59 15.08
C LEU A 40 4.17 -4.52 16.48
N GLU A 41 3.28 -5.45 16.84
CA GLU A 41 2.36 -5.31 17.97
C GLU A 41 2.35 -6.46 19.00
N ASP A 42 3.30 -7.41 19.04
CA ASP A 42 3.26 -8.44 20.10
C ASP A 42 3.38 -7.80 21.51
N GLU A 43 2.21 -7.61 22.14
CA GLU A 43 2.01 -6.92 23.42
C GLU A 43 2.37 -7.80 24.63
N THR A 44 2.89 -9.02 24.41
CA THR A 44 3.23 -9.95 25.51
C THR A 44 4.72 -10.07 25.77
N SER A 45 5.57 -9.54 24.90
CA SER A 45 7.01 -9.43 25.14
C SER A 45 7.44 -7.96 25.06
N PRO A 46 8.51 -7.54 25.76
CA PRO A 46 9.07 -6.22 25.58
C PRO A 46 9.71 -6.14 24.19
N ILE A 47 8.92 -5.97 23.14
CA ILE A 47 9.42 -5.66 21.80
C ILE A 47 9.96 -4.25 21.84
N THR A 48 11.20 -4.15 22.32
CA THR A 48 11.99 -2.93 22.20
C THR A 48 12.22 -2.63 20.71
N PRO A 49 12.44 -1.37 20.35
CA PRO A 49 12.83 -0.98 18.98
C PRO A 49 13.96 -1.84 18.38
N SER A 50 14.81 -2.41 19.23
CA SER A 50 15.90 -3.32 18.84
C SER A 50 15.44 -4.63 18.21
N THR A 51 14.31 -5.21 18.64
CA THR A 51 13.79 -6.47 18.12
C THR A 51 13.21 -6.29 16.71
N LYS A 52 12.45 -5.22 16.47
CA LYS A 52 11.90 -4.88 15.14
C LYS A 52 13.01 -4.64 14.13
N CYS A 53 14.03 -3.87 14.53
CA CYS A 53 15.22 -3.64 13.72
C CYS A 53 15.96 -4.96 13.40
N ARG A 54 16.05 -5.88 14.36
CA ARG A 54 16.66 -7.20 14.15
C ARG A 54 15.89 -8.06 13.14
N GLY A 55 14.55 -8.01 13.16
CA GLY A 55 13.71 -8.70 12.17
C GLY A 55 13.97 -8.17 10.75
N SER A 56 14.00 -6.85 10.57
CA SER A 56 14.32 -6.24 9.27
C SER A 56 15.72 -6.63 8.77
N ARG A 57 16.72 -6.66 9.67
CA ARG A 57 18.08 -7.12 9.31
C ARG A 57 18.09 -8.56 8.81
N TYR A 58 17.39 -9.46 9.48
CA TYR A 58 17.31 -10.88 9.08
C TYR A 58 16.75 -11.03 7.66
N TRP A 59 15.66 -10.35 7.34
CA TRP A 59 15.06 -10.38 6.01
C TRP A 59 16.01 -9.85 4.93
N VAL A 60 16.84 -8.85 5.26
CA VAL A 60 17.81 -8.29 4.31
C VAL A 60 19.04 -9.20 4.16
N THR A 61 19.62 -9.71 5.25
CA THR A 61 20.89 -10.46 5.20
C THR A 61 20.70 -11.92 4.84
N GLU A 62 19.65 -12.57 5.34
CA GLU A 62 19.42 -14.01 5.16
C GLU A 62 18.46 -14.28 3.99
N MET A 63 17.43 -13.44 3.83
CA MET A 63 16.39 -13.62 2.81
C MET A 63 16.59 -12.71 1.59
N HIS A 64 17.61 -11.84 1.61
CA HIS A 64 17.98 -10.92 0.54
C HIS A 64 16.84 -10.00 0.07
N VAL A 65 15.99 -9.54 0.99
CA VAL A 65 14.94 -8.53 0.72
C VAL A 65 15.57 -7.17 0.40
N ASP A 66 15.05 -6.49 -0.62
CA ASP A 66 15.56 -5.20 -1.12
C ASP A 66 14.86 -3.98 -0.51
N GLY A 67 13.74 -4.18 0.17
CA GLY A 67 12.95 -3.11 0.75
C GLY A 67 11.78 -3.56 1.59
N PHE A 68 11.20 -2.60 2.32
CA PHE A 68 10.02 -2.79 3.14
C PHE A 68 8.99 -1.70 2.87
N ARG A 69 7.71 -2.09 2.77
CA ARG A 69 6.56 -1.18 2.89
C ARG A 69 5.91 -1.43 4.24
N PHE A 70 5.90 -0.41 5.07
CA PHE A 70 5.36 -0.44 6.43
C PHE A 70 3.89 -0.06 6.40
N ASP A 71 3.05 -1.00 6.85
CA ASP A 71 1.62 -0.83 7.02
C ASP A 71 1.33 0.11 8.19
N LEU A 72 0.38 1.04 7.99
CA LEU A 72 -0.02 2.06 8.96
C LEU A 72 1.16 2.67 9.73
N ALA A 73 2.21 3.07 9.01
CA ALA A 73 3.53 3.43 9.54
C ALA A 73 3.47 4.56 10.59
N SER A 74 2.42 5.38 10.58
CA SER A 74 2.19 6.40 11.61
C SER A 74 2.12 5.84 13.03
N ILE A 75 1.71 4.58 13.21
CA ILE A 75 1.71 3.95 14.53
C ILE A 75 3.11 3.86 15.13
N MET A 76 4.14 3.69 14.30
CA MET A 76 5.55 3.64 14.71
C MET A 76 6.06 5.01 15.20
N THR A 77 5.31 6.08 14.94
CA THR A 77 5.62 7.42 15.44
C THR A 77 5.02 7.68 16.82
N ARG A 78 4.10 6.84 17.30
CA ARG A 78 3.41 7.05 18.57
C ARG A 78 4.26 6.61 19.76
N GLY A 79 4.17 7.35 20.86
CA GLY A 79 4.79 7.01 22.14
C GLY A 79 4.23 5.69 22.68
N SER A 80 5.12 4.76 23.04
CA SER A 80 4.76 3.46 23.60
C SER A 80 4.26 3.60 25.04
N SER A 81 3.41 2.68 25.48
CA SER A 81 3.15 2.47 26.90
C SER A 81 4.42 1.96 27.55
N LEU A 82 5.10 2.81 28.33
CA LEU A 82 6.13 2.31 29.23
C LEU A 82 5.44 1.41 30.25
N PHE A 83 5.83 0.13 30.30
CA PHE A 83 5.61 -0.69 31.47
C PHE A 83 6.58 -0.19 32.55
N ASP A 84 6.25 0.93 33.17
CA ASP A 84 6.94 1.33 34.38
C ASP A 84 6.53 0.33 35.47
N ALA A 85 7.48 -0.47 35.96
CA ALA A 85 7.25 -1.41 37.05
C ALA A 85 6.76 -0.71 38.33
N VAL A 86 6.92 0.62 38.43
CA VAL A 86 6.43 1.46 39.53
C VAL A 86 4.96 1.85 39.34
N ASN A 87 4.39 1.67 38.14
CA ASN A 87 3.08 2.20 37.77
C ASN A 87 2.01 1.12 37.46
N VAL A 88 2.07 0.00 38.19
CA VAL A 88 1.15 -1.16 38.08
C VAL A 88 -0.32 -0.81 38.35
N TYR A 89 -0.60 0.34 38.97
CA TYR A 89 -1.95 0.79 39.32
C TYR A 89 -2.40 2.08 38.61
N GLY A 90 -1.69 2.53 37.57
CA GLY A 90 -2.15 3.65 36.73
C GLY A 90 -2.14 5.02 37.42
N ASN A 91 -1.19 5.25 38.32
CA ASN A 91 -0.97 6.59 38.87
C ASN A 91 -0.34 7.49 37.78
N GLN A 92 -0.75 8.75 37.72
CA GLN A 92 -0.05 9.71 36.86
C GLN A 92 1.37 9.90 37.40
N VAL A 93 2.39 9.55 36.61
CA VAL A 93 3.76 9.96 36.90
C VAL A 93 3.82 11.45 36.58
N GLU A 94 3.93 12.27 37.62
CA GLU A 94 3.76 13.73 37.57
C GLU A 94 4.79 14.49 36.69
N ASP A 95 5.71 13.80 36.02
CA ASP A 95 6.79 14.42 35.23
C ASP A 95 7.05 13.79 33.85
N ASP A 96 6.29 12.78 33.42
CA ASP A 96 6.41 12.27 32.04
C ASP A 96 5.40 13.00 31.13
N LEU A 97 5.86 14.06 30.47
CA LEU A 97 5.06 14.94 29.59
C LEU A 97 4.51 14.25 28.32
N LEU A 98 4.76 12.95 28.14
CA LEU A 98 4.41 12.18 26.95
C LEU A 98 3.30 11.17 27.25
N THR A 99 2.06 11.54 26.94
CA THR A 99 0.91 10.62 26.97
C THR A 99 1.13 9.47 25.97
N THR A 100 0.95 8.22 26.39
CA THR A 100 0.93 7.05 25.50
C THR A 100 0.06 7.30 24.27
N GLY A 101 0.56 6.93 23.08
CA GLY A 101 -0.14 7.16 21.82
C GLY A 101 0.13 8.53 21.19
N SER A 102 0.80 9.46 21.87
CA SER A 102 1.17 10.77 21.30
C SER A 102 2.16 10.62 20.14
N PRO A 103 1.93 11.28 18.99
CA PRO A 103 2.90 11.26 17.90
C PRO A 103 4.18 12.01 18.29
N LEU A 104 5.31 11.34 18.13
CA LEU A 104 6.64 11.86 18.41
C LEU A 104 7.22 12.51 17.15
N THR A 105 7.87 13.66 17.30
CA THR A 105 8.61 14.30 16.20
C THR A 105 9.83 13.49 15.78
N ASN A 106 10.53 12.91 16.75
CA ASN A 106 11.72 12.06 16.54
C ASN A 106 11.48 10.68 17.15
N PRO A 107 10.69 9.80 16.49
CA PRO A 107 10.39 8.49 17.03
C PRO A 107 11.64 7.59 17.00
N PRO A 108 12.06 7.01 18.15
CA PRO A 108 13.33 6.30 18.26
C PRO A 108 13.40 5.05 17.39
N LEU A 109 12.26 4.42 17.06
CA LEU A 109 12.21 3.27 16.17
C LEU A 109 12.56 3.66 14.72
N ILE A 110 11.97 4.75 14.21
CA ILE A 110 12.26 5.20 12.84
C ILE A 110 13.69 5.73 12.76
N ASP A 111 14.17 6.42 13.78
CA ASP A 111 15.56 6.86 13.87
C ASP A 111 16.54 5.67 13.81
N MET A 112 16.26 4.62 14.57
CA MET A 112 17.06 3.39 14.58
C MET A 112 17.07 2.68 13.23
N ILE A 113 15.90 2.51 12.59
CA ILE A 113 15.81 1.91 11.25
C ILE A 113 16.58 2.75 10.23
N SER A 114 16.45 4.08 10.32
CA SER A 114 17.01 4.98 9.32
C SER A 114 18.51 5.13 9.39
N ASN A 115 19.09 4.99 10.58
CA ASN A 115 20.52 5.09 10.81
C ASN A 115 21.22 3.72 10.90
N ASP A 116 20.50 2.63 10.63
CA ASP A 116 21.06 1.29 10.65
C ASP A 116 22.04 1.06 9.47
N PRO A 117 23.29 0.65 9.71
CA PRO A 117 24.27 0.42 8.64
C PRO A 117 23.88 -0.67 7.64
N ILE A 118 23.11 -1.68 8.05
CA ILE A 118 22.64 -2.76 7.20
C ILE A 118 21.43 -2.29 6.38
N LEU A 119 20.52 -1.51 6.98
CA LEU A 119 19.31 -1.05 6.31
C LEU A 119 19.51 0.21 5.46
N ARG A 120 20.66 0.89 5.57
CA ARG A 120 20.94 2.13 4.81
C ARG A 120 20.76 2.02 3.29
N GLY A 121 21.01 0.84 2.72
CA GLY A 121 20.84 0.60 1.28
C GLY A 121 19.45 0.08 0.87
N VAL A 122 18.57 -0.15 1.84
CA VAL A 122 17.27 -0.81 1.67
C VAL A 122 16.20 0.24 1.40
N LYS A 123 15.24 -0.09 0.52
CA LYS A 123 14.14 0.84 0.18
C LYS A 123 13.10 0.83 1.30
N LEU A 124 12.79 1.98 1.88
CA LEU A 124 11.81 2.10 2.95
C LEU A 124 10.62 2.93 2.47
N ILE A 125 9.42 2.36 2.56
CA ILE A 125 8.17 2.97 2.09
C ILE A 125 7.17 3.00 3.25
N ALA A 126 6.58 4.16 3.54
CA ALA A 126 5.60 4.34 4.60
C ALA A 126 4.18 4.51 4.03
N GLU A 127 3.23 3.78 4.58
CA GLU A 127 1.84 4.21 4.61
C GLU A 127 1.67 5.22 5.75
N ALA A 128 1.83 6.50 5.46
CA ALA A 128 1.95 7.56 6.47
C ALA A 128 0.60 8.00 7.05
N TRP A 129 -0.21 7.06 7.52
CA TRP A 129 -1.42 7.31 8.31
C TRP A 129 -1.73 6.13 9.24
N ASP A 130 -2.68 6.31 10.15
CA ASP A 130 -3.21 5.22 10.98
C ASP A 130 -4.73 5.33 11.24
N CYS A 131 -5.34 4.25 11.75
CA CYS A 131 -6.76 4.22 12.10
C CYS A 131 -7.12 5.07 13.33
N GLY A 132 -6.14 5.66 14.03
CA GLY A 132 -6.33 6.63 15.10
C GLY A 132 -6.56 8.06 14.58
N GLY A 133 -6.69 8.23 13.26
CA GLY A 133 -6.96 9.52 12.61
C GLY A 133 -5.70 10.36 12.36
N LEU A 134 -4.50 9.84 12.62
CA LEU A 134 -3.26 10.53 12.31
C LEU A 134 -2.94 10.38 10.83
N TYR A 135 -2.65 11.51 10.17
CA TYR A 135 -2.31 11.57 8.76
C TYR A 135 -1.01 12.38 8.60
N GLN A 136 0.05 11.72 8.12
CA GLN A 136 1.42 12.24 8.07
C GLN A 136 2.00 12.30 6.64
N VAL A 137 1.18 12.13 5.60
CA VAL A 137 1.66 12.26 4.21
C VAL A 137 2.26 13.65 3.97
N GLY A 138 3.48 13.69 3.44
CA GLY A 138 4.27 14.92 3.25
C GLY A 138 5.12 15.31 4.47
N VAL A 139 4.87 14.75 5.64
CA VAL A 139 5.54 15.13 6.91
C VAL A 139 6.02 13.93 7.74
N PHE A 140 6.04 12.71 7.17
CA PHE A 140 6.52 11.53 7.88
C PHE A 140 8.01 11.69 8.24
N PRO A 141 8.44 11.33 9.47
CA PRO A 141 9.85 11.34 9.85
C PRO A 141 10.68 10.46 8.91
N HIS A 142 11.54 11.06 8.07
CA HIS A 142 12.07 10.37 6.89
C HIS A 142 13.60 10.27 6.78
N TRP A 143 14.39 11.04 7.55
CA TRP A 143 15.87 11.02 7.49
C TRP A 143 16.48 11.02 6.06
N GLY A 144 15.78 11.59 5.09
CA GLY A 144 16.14 11.59 3.66
C GLY A 144 15.98 10.26 2.90
N ILE A 145 15.59 9.15 3.55
CA ILE A 145 15.61 7.81 2.94
C ILE A 145 14.23 7.16 2.75
N TRP A 146 13.19 7.67 3.41
CA TRP A 146 11.84 7.12 3.30
C TRP A 146 11.07 7.71 2.11
N SER A 147 10.35 6.84 1.41
CA SER A 147 9.30 7.22 0.46
C SER A 147 7.93 6.97 1.08
N GLU A 148 6.89 7.57 0.54
CA GLU A 148 5.53 7.50 1.08
C GLU A 148 4.51 7.11 0.01
N TRP A 149 3.50 6.33 0.40
CA TRP A 149 2.30 6.16 -0.41
C TRP A 149 1.55 7.48 -0.55
N ASN A 150 1.43 7.98 -1.78
CA ASN A 150 0.75 9.23 -2.07
C ASN A 150 -0.75 9.00 -2.32
N GLY A 151 -1.54 9.01 -1.25
CA GLY A 151 -3.00 8.90 -1.32
C GLY A 151 -3.73 10.12 -1.92
N LYS A 152 -3.01 11.19 -2.31
CA LYS A 152 -3.59 12.41 -2.92
C LYS A 152 -3.50 12.41 -4.45
N PHE A 153 -3.14 11.29 -5.08
CA PHE A 153 -3.08 11.19 -6.54
C PHE A 153 -4.51 11.16 -7.13
N ILE A 154 -4.96 12.29 -7.66
CA ILE A 154 -6.39 12.56 -7.96
C ILE A 154 -6.74 12.38 -9.45
N LYS A 155 -8.00 12.00 -9.71
CA LYS A 155 -8.66 12.05 -11.02
C LYS A 155 -9.23 13.46 -11.32
N GLY A 156 -9.16 13.87 -12.58
CA GLY A 156 -9.70 15.16 -13.06
C GLY A 156 -11.20 15.32 -12.79
N THR A 157 -11.52 16.16 -11.81
CA THR A 157 -12.87 16.65 -11.49
C THR A 157 -12.81 18.19 -11.53
N ASP A 158 -13.94 18.88 -11.69
CA ASP A 158 -13.94 20.34 -11.77
C ASP A 158 -13.23 20.96 -10.55
N GLY A 159 -12.29 21.89 -10.80
CA GLY A 159 -11.46 22.51 -9.77
C GLY A 159 -10.17 21.76 -9.39
N PHE A 160 -9.91 20.58 -9.95
CA PHE A 160 -8.74 19.75 -9.60
C PHE A 160 -7.62 19.76 -10.64
N SER A 161 -7.70 20.59 -11.69
CA SER A 161 -6.64 20.65 -12.72
C SER A 161 -5.28 21.10 -12.16
N GLY A 162 -5.28 22.05 -11.22
CA GLY A 162 -4.06 22.48 -10.52
C GLY A 162 -3.45 21.36 -9.68
N ALA A 163 -4.27 20.71 -8.84
CA ALA A 163 -3.83 19.56 -8.04
C ALA A 163 -3.33 18.39 -8.91
N PHE A 164 -3.95 18.16 -10.07
CA PHE A 164 -3.49 17.16 -11.02
C PHE A 164 -2.13 17.52 -11.64
N ALA A 165 -1.90 18.79 -11.98
CA ALA A 165 -0.60 19.26 -12.45
C ALA A 165 0.51 19.07 -11.39
N GLU A 166 0.19 19.30 -10.12
CA GLU A 166 1.10 19.01 -9.01
C GLU A 166 1.43 17.51 -8.92
N CYS A 167 0.42 16.63 -9.03
CA CYS A 167 0.62 15.18 -9.06
C CYS A 167 1.49 14.73 -10.24
N LEU A 168 1.27 15.28 -11.44
CA LEU A 168 2.10 15.01 -12.62
C LEU A 168 3.56 15.40 -12.40
N CYS A 169 3.81 16.47 -11.65
CA CYS A 169 5.15 16.95 -11.30
C CYS A 169 5.74 16.27 -10.04
N GLY A 170 5.14 15.16 -9.57
CA GLY A 170 5.65 14.39 -8.44
C GLY A 170 5.30 14.97 -7.07
N SER A 171 4.19 15.70 -7.00
CA SER A 171 3.65 16.31 -5.79
C SER A 171 4.67 17.15 -5.03
N SER A 172 5.30 18.09 -5.74
CA SER A 172 6.29 19.00 -5.15
C SER A 172 5.73 19.81 -3.98
N ASN A 173 4.43 20.12 -4.01
CA ASN A 173 3.69 20.73 -2.90
C ASN A 173 3.69 19.91 -1.61
N LEU A 174 3.90 18.59 -1.67
CA LEU A 174 4.00 17.72 -0.50
C LEU A 174 5.45 17.48 -0.07
N TYR A 175 6.37 17.31 -1.03
CA TYR A 175 7.70 16.76 -0.75
C TYR A 175 8.83 17.80 -0.84
N GLN A 176 8.70 18.84 -1.66
CA GLN A 176 9.81 19.74 -1.98
C GLN A 176 10.24 20.61 -0.79
N GLU A 177 9.28 21.17 -0.04
CA GLU A 177 9.56 22.05 1.11
C GLU A 177 10.32 21.30 2.23
N GLY A 178 10.04 20.00 2.39
CA GLY A 178 10.74 19.11 3.32
C GLY A 178 12.10 18.59 2.82
N GLY A 179 12.63 19.11 1.70
CA GLY A 179 13.91 18.69 1.13
C GLY A 179 13.88 17.31 0.46
N ARG A 180 12.70 16.80 0.11
CA ARG A 180 12.52 15.51 -0.56
C ARG A 180 12.33 15.68 -2.06
N ASN A 181 12.60 14.60 -2.78
CA ASN A 181 12.59 14.55 -4.24
C ASN A 181 11.32 13.86 -4.75
N PRO A 182 10.99 13.99 -6.05
CA PRO A 182 9.81 13.33 -6.63
C PRO A 182 9.75 11.82 -6.40
N TRP A 183 10.90 11.13 -6.36
CA TRP A 183 10.94 9.68 -6.11
C TRP A 183 10.55 9.27 -4.68
N ASN A 184 10.46 10.22 -3.73
CA ASN A 184 9.89 9.95 -2.41
C ASN A 184 8.35 9.80 -2.48
N SER A 185 7.71 10.17 -3.60
CA SER A 185 6.30 9.93 -3.87
C SER A 185 6.11 8.58 -4.56
N ILE A 186 5.51 7.61 -3.85
CA ILE A 186 4.97 6.40 -4.46
C ILE A 186 3.57 6.71 -4.96
N ASN A 187 3.44 6.89 -6.28
CA ASN A 187 2.19 7.20 -6.94
C ASN A 187 1.42 5.91 -7.22
N PHE A 188 0.13 5.91 -6.94
CA PHE A 188 -0.76 4.81 -7.28
C PHE A 188 -2.16 5.33 -7.58
N ILE A 189 -2.97 4.52 -8.24
CA ILE A 189 -4.38 4.82 -8.52
C ILE A 189 -5.26 3.86 -7.74
N CYS A 190 -4.88 2.59 -7.74
CA CYS A 190 -5.55 1.51 -7.04
C CYS A 190 -4.50 0.74 -6.23
N ALA A 191 -4.96 0.10 -5.16
CA ALA A 191 -4.18 -0.78 -4.31
C ALA A 191 -4.99 -2.06 -4.06
N HIS A 192 -4.50 -2.91 -3.15
CA HIS A 192 -5.27 -4.07 -2.70
C HIS A 192 -6.52 -3.63 -1.93
N ASP A 193 -6.39 -2.57 -1.15
CA ASP A 193 -7.50 -1.83 -0.54
C ASP A 193 -8.21 -0.95 -1.57
N GLY A 194 -9.54 -0.93 -1.51
CA GLY A 194 -10.37 -0.18 -2.43
C GLY A 194 -10.68 -0.92 -3.72
N PHE A 195 -11.13 -0.17 -4.73
CA PHE A 195 -11.47 -0.72 -6.03
C PHE A 195 -10.23 -1.07 -6.86
N THR A 196 -10.38 -2.11 -7.69
CA THR A 196 -9.52 -2.33 -8.86
C THR A 196 -9.69 -1.20 -9.88
N LEU A 197 -8.75 -1.08 -10.81
CA LEU A 197 -8.84 -0.08 -11.88
C LEU A 197 -10.08 -0.27 -12.77
N ALA A 198 -10.49 -1.52 -12.99
CA ALA A 198 -11.72 -1.79 -13.72
C ALA A 198 -12.95 -1.39 -12.88
N ASP A 199 -12.99 -1.75 -11.60
CA ASP A 199 -14.14 -1.44 -10.75
C ASP A 199 -14.30 0.06 -10.51
N LEU A 200 -13.20 0.82 -10.46
CA LEU A 200 -13.19 2.29 -10.37
C LEU A 200 -14.01 2.97 -11.48
N VAL A 201 -14.10 2.34 -12.66
CA VAL A 201 -14.87 2.84 -13.81
C VAL A 201 -16.18 2.08 -14.05
N MET A 202 -16.50 1.09 -13.21
CA MET A 202 -17.70 0.25 -13.33
C MET A 202 -18.72 0.46 -12.21
N TYR A 203 -18.28 0.92 -11.04
CA TYR A 203 -19.09 1.04 -9.84
C TYR A 203 -18.96 2.43 -9.21
N ASN A 204 -20.09 3.00 -8.79
CA ASN A 204 -20.15 4.18 -7.93
C ASN A 204 -20.10 3.78 -6.45
N ASP A 205 -20.79 2.70 -6.10
CA ASP A 205 -20.95 2.26 -4.71
C ASP A 205 -20.23 0.93 -4.46
N LYS A 206 -19.82 0.69 -3.21
CA LYS A 206 -19.21 -0.58 -2.80
C LYS A 206 -20.25 -1.69 -2.65
N HIS A 207 -19.86 -2.91 -3.04
CA HIS A 207 -20.67 -4.13 -3.02
C HIS A 207 -19.98 -5.23 -2.19
N ASN A 208 -19.78 -4.97 -0.91
CA ASN A 208 -19.05 -5.79 0.05
C ASN A 208 -19.95 -6.76 0.83
N LEU A 209 -21.19 -6.99 0.39
CA LEU A 209 -22.13 -7.88 1.09
C LEU A 209 -21.56 -9.30 1.31
N ALA A 210 -20.69 -9.76 0.42
CA ALA A 210 -20.03 -11.06 0.53
C ALA A 210 -19.04 -11.15 1.72
N ASN A 211 -18.66 -10.02 2.33
CA ASN A 211 -17.71 -9.96 3.45
C ASN A 211 -18.37 -10.32 4.79
N GLY A 212 -19.71 -10.31 4.85
CA GLY A 212 -20.46 -10.66 6.06
C GLY A 212 -20.66 -9.52 7.07
N GLU A 213 -20.28 -8.29 6.72
CA GLU A 213 -20.37 -7.11 7.61
C GLU A 213 -21.48 -6.13 7.18
N ASP A 214 -22.54 -6.62 6.53
CA ASP A 214 -23.67 -5.83 6.04
C ASP A 214 -23.27 -4.61 5.19
N ASN A 215 -22.19 -4.73 4.39
CA ASN A 215 -21.62 -3.65 3.56
C ASN A 215 -21.08 -2.45 4.36
N LYS A 216 -20.83 -2.60 5.68
CA LYS A 216 -20.30 -1.52 6.53
C LYS A 216 -18.80 -1.32 6.36
N ASP A 217 -18.08 -2.39 6.04
CA ASP A 217 -16.63 -2.43 5.86
C ASP A 217 -16.18 -1.80 4.53
N GLY A 218 -14.92 -1.35 4.45
CA GLY A 218 -14.33 -0.72 3.26
C GLY A 218 -14.66 0.76 3.05
N GLU A 219 -13.96 1.40 2.11
CA GLU A 219 -14.06 2.85 1.85
C GLU A 219 -15.41 3.23 1.21
N SER A 220 -16.01 4.32 1.69
CA SER A 220 -17.28 4.85 1.16
C SER A 220 -17.05 5.90 0.06
N HIS A 221 -15.94 6.63 0.10
CA HIS A 221 -15.59 7.72 -0.82
C HIS A 221 -14.53 7.30 -1.83
N ASN A 222 -14.87 6.33 -2.69
CA ASN A 222 -13.94 5.75 -3.65
C ASN A 222 -13.53 6.68 -4.80
N ASN A 223 -14.14 7.87 -4.93
CA ASN A 223 -13.97 8.76 -6.07
C ASN A 223 -14.11 8.01 -7.42
N SER A 224 -15.02 7.06 -7.51
CA SER A 224 -15.24 6.23 -8.70
C SER A 224 -16.28 6.87 -9.65
N TRP A 225 -16.46 6.29 -10.83
CA TRP A 225 -17.55 6.64 -11.73
C TRP A 225 -17.90 5.48 -12.66
N ASN A 226 -19.12 4.95 -12.55
CA ASN A 226 -19.61 3.81 -13.33
C ASN A 226 -19.73 4.02 -14.85
N CYS A 227 -19.39 5.22 -15.34
CA CYS A 227 -19.45 5.63 -16.74
C CYS A 227 -20.86 5.61 -17.35
N GLY A 228 -21.90 5.68 -16.51
CA GLY A 228 -23.30 5.85 -16.89
C GLY A 228 -24.25 4.71 -16.47
N LYS A 229 -23.73 3.54 -16.10
CA LYS A 229 -24.56 2.42 -15.59
C LYS A 229 -23.72 1.52 -14.69
N GLU A 230 -24.28 1.10 -13.56
CA GLU A 230 -23.58 0.24 -12.59
C GLU A 230 -23.33 -1.19 -13.11
N GLY A 231 -22.16 -1.75 -12.80
CA GLY A 231 -21.83 -3.16 -13.05
C GLY A 231 -21.42 -3.51 -14.48
N GLU A 232 -21.25 -4.79 -14.78
CA GLU A 232 -20.64 -5.29 -16.02
C GLU A 232 -21.58 -5.24 -17.26
N PHE A 233 -22.88 -5.44 -17.04
CA PHE A 233 -23.88 -5.60 -18.11
C PHE A 233 -24.40 -4.25 -18.64
N VAL A 234 -23.60 -3.65 -19.51
CA VAL A 234 -23.84 -2.30 -20.06
C VAL A 234 -23.77 -2.25 -21.58
N SER A 235 -24.25 -1.15 -22.16
CA SER A 235 -24.22 -0.91 -23.61
C SER A 235 -22.78 -0.79 -24.13
N ILE A 236 -22.60 -1.00 -25.44
CA ILE A 236 -21.28 -0.91 -26.08
C ILE A 236 -20.63 0.47 -25.93
N SER A 237 -21.43 1.54 -25.87
CA SER A 237 -20.94 2.90 -25.66
C SER A 237 -20.30 3.07 -24.28
N VAL A 238 -20.91 2.53 -23.23
CA VAL A 238 -20.36 2.54 -21.86
C VAL A 238 -19.09 1.68 -21.78
N LYS A 239 -19.08 0.49 -22.38
CA LYS A 239 -17.87 -0.36 -22.42
C LYS A 239 -16.68 0.34 -23.08
N ARG A 240 -16.92 1.07 -24.19
CA ARG A 240 -15.88 1.88 -24.86
C ARG A 240 -15.36 3.01 -23.97
N LEU A 241 -16.26 3.70 -23.26
CA LEU A 241 -15.88 4.76 -22.33
C LEU A 241 -14.99 4.22 -21.20
N ARG A 242 -15.38 3.11 -20.57
CA ARG A 242 -14.59 2.45 -19.51
C ARG A 242 -13.20 2.06 -19.97
N LYS A 243 -13.09 1.41 -21.14
CA LYS A 243 -11.80 1.08 -21.77
C LYS A 243 -10.91 2.30 -21.99
N ARG A 244 -11.48 3.47 -22.28
CA ARG A 244 -10.73 4.73 -22.39
C ARG A 244 -10.31 5.26 -21.03
N GLN A 245 -11.20 5.24 -20.04
CA GLN A 245 -10.89 5.71 -18.69
C GLN A 245 -9.77 4.90 -18.03
N MET A 246 -9.79 3.57 -18.15
CA MET A 246 -8.70 2.71 -17.65
C MET A 246 -7.34 3.08 -18.28
N ARG A 247 -7.32 3.36 -19.59
CA ARG A 247 -6.10 3.83 -20.28
C ARG A 247 -5.67 5.21 -19.83
N ASN A 248 -6.61 6.12 -19.63
CA ASN A 248 -6.31 7.47 -19.14
C ASN A 248 -5.64 7.41 -17.77
N PHE A 249 -6.21 6.64 -16.84
CA PHE A 249 -5.65 6.40 -15.52
C PHE A 249 -4.25 5.80 -15.59
N PHE A 250 -4.11 4.67 -16.29
CA PHE A 250 -2.82 4.00 -16.42
C PHE A 250 -1.76 4.92 -17.06
N LEU A 251 -2.13 5.68 -18.10
CA LEU A 251 -1.24 6.66 -18.71
C LEU A 251 -0.83 7.75 -17.73
N CYS A 252 -1.78 8.35 -17.01
CA CYS A 252 -1.49 9.38 -16.00
C CYS A 252 -0.50 8.90 -14.95
N LEU A 253 -0.66 7.67 -14.44
CA LEU A 253 0.28 7.06 -13.50
C LEU A 253 1.68 6.96 -14.11
N MET A 254 1.77 6.46 -15.34
CA MET A 254 3.04 6.15 -15.99
C MET A 254 3.75 7.36 -16.61
N VAL A 255 3.11 8.52 -16.74
CA VAL A 255 3.76 9.77 -17.18
C VAL A 255 4.06 10.74 -16.03
N SER A 256 3.47 10.52 -14.85
CA SER A 256 3.75 11.33 -13.66
C SER A 256 5.19 11.14 -13.17
N GLN A 257 5.82 12.21 -12.68
CA GLN A 257 7.09 12.14 -11.95
C GLN A 257 6.88 11.43 -10.59
N GLY A 258 7.90 10.74 -10.12
CA GLY A 258 7.84 9.86 -8.94
C GLY A 258 7.88 8.38 -9.29
N VAL A 259 7.50 7.51 -8.36
CA VAL A 259 7.58 6.05 -8.54
C VAL A 259 6.17 5.47 -8.71
N PRO A 260 5.80 4.92 -9.87
CA PRO A 260 4.49 4.33 -10.06
C PRO A 260 4.41 2.95 -9.41
N MET A 261 3.30 2.68 -8.73
CA MET A 261 2.93 1.36 -8.23
C MET A 261 1.67 0.87 -8.95
N ILE A 262 1.70 -0.37 -9.45
CA ILE A 262 0.58 -1.02 -10.15
C ILE A 262 0.05 -2.12 -9.24
N HIS A 263 -1.27 -2.15 -9.01
CA HIS A 263 -1.90 -3.25 -8.30
C HIS A 263 -2.08 -4.46 -9.22
N MET A 264 -1.89 -5.66 -8.66
CA MET A 264 -1.99 -6.91 -9.38
C MET A 264 -3.32 -7.02 -10.15
N GLY A 265 -3.22 -7.26 -11.46
CA GLY A 265 -4.35 -7.52 -12.34
C GLY A 265 -4.99 -6.26 -12.91
N ASP A 266 -4.65 -5.07 -12.42
CA ASP A 266 -5.06 -3.82 -13.04
C ASP A 266 -4.54 -3.72 -14.48
N GLU A 267 -3.42 -4.37 -14.82
CA GLU A 267 -2.84 -4.32 -16.16
C GLU A 267 -3.66 -5.07 -17.23
N TYR A 268 -4.55 -5.99 -16.83
CA TYR A 268 -5.50 -6.66 -17.73
C TYR A 268 -6.96 -6.29 -17.47
N GLY A 269 -7.24 -5.50 -16.43
CA GLY A 269 -8.59 -5.08 -16.07
C GLY A 269 -9.32 -6.07 -15.16
N HIS A 270 -8.62 -6.61 -14.17
CA HIS A 270 -9.20 -7.44 -13.11
C HIS A 270 -10.38 -6.76 -12.43
N THR A 271 -11.38 -7.54 -12.03
CA THR A 271 -12.57 -7.05 -11.32
C THR A 271 -12.85 -7.92 -10.09
N LYS A 272 -13.25 -7.25 -9.01
CA LYS A 272 -13.73 -7.86 -7.78
C LYS A 272 -15.27 -7.77 -7.69
N GLY A 273 -15.93 -7.47 -8.80
CA GLY A 273 -17.39 -7.34 -8.88
C GLY A 273 -17.96 -6.16 -8.08
N GLY A 274 -17.16 -5.11 -7.86
CA GLY A 274 -17.53 -3.97 -7.02
C GLY A 274 -17.29 -4.18 -5.53
N ASN A 275 -16.65 -5.28 -5.11
CA ASN A 275 -16.15 -5.40 -3.74
C ASN A 275 -14.84 -4.62 -3.61
N ASN A 276 -14.80 -3.63 -2.71
CA ASN A 276 -13.63 -2.76 -2.51
C ASN A 276 -12.82 -3.11 -1.25
N ASN A 277 -13.12 -4.23 -0.61
CA ASN A 277 -12.44 -4.67 0.62
C ASN A 277 -12.37 -6.20 0.69
N THR A 278 -11.62 -6.83 -0.21
CA THR A 278 -11.62 -8.29 -0.37
C THR A 278 -10.73 -9.04 0.63
N TYR A 279 -10.50 -8.50 1.83
CA TYR A 279 -9.53 -9.03 2.80
C TYR A 279 -9.79 -10.48 3.23
N CYS A 280 -11.05 -10.91 3.28
CA CYS A 280 -11.46 -12.23 3.78
C CYS A 280 -11.74 -13.28 2.69
N HIS A 281 -11.39 -12.99 1.42
CA HIS A 281 -11.73 -13.86 0.28
C HIS A 281 -10.52 -14.62 -0.24
N ASP A 282 -10.47 -15.93 0.01
CA ASP A 282 -9.53 -16.84 -0.65
C ASP A 282 -10.17 -17.48 -1.89
N ASN A 283 -10.37 -16.66 -2.93
CA ASN A 283 -11.02 -17.09 -4.17
C ASN A 283 -10.63 -16.19 -5.37
N TYR A 284 -11.30 -16.41 -6.51
CA TYR A 284 -11.06 -15.73 -7.78
C TYR A 284 -11.09 -14.18 -7.72
N MET A 285 -11.69 -13.58 -6.70
CA MET A 285 -11.64 -12.14 -6.47
C MET A 285 -10.21 -11.64 -6.22
N ASN A 286 -9.38 -12.43 -5.54
CA ASN A 286 -8.00 -12.08 -5.19
C ASN A 286 -6.96 -12.87 -5.99
N TYR A 287 -7.36 -13.86 -6.79
CA TYR A 287 -6.42 -14.62 -7.61
C TYR A 287 -6.10 -13.90 -8.92
N PHE A 288 -4.85 -14.04 -9.37
CA PHE A 288 -4.46 -13.61 -10.71
C PHE A 288 -5.16 -14.46 -11.77
N GLN A 289 -5.92 -13.82 -12.66
CA GLN A 289 -6.71 -14.49 -13.69
C GLN A 289 -5.91 -14.57 -15.01
N TRP A 290 -5.11 -15.62 -15.15
CA TRP A 290 -4.22 -15.83 -16.31
C TRP A 290 -4.97 -15.92 -17.64
N ASP A 291 -6.16 -16.52 -17.64
CA ASP A 291 -7.07 -16.61 -18.77
C ASP A 291 -7.53 -15.21 -19.22
N LYS A 292 -7.91 -14.34 -18.27
CA LYS A 292 -8.30 -12.95 -18.55
C LYS A 292 -7.15 -12.10 -19.03
N LYS A 293 -5.96 -12.28 -18.45
CA LYS A 293 -4.74 -11.67 -18.97
C LYS A 293 -4.51 -12.06 -20.43
N GLU A 294 -4.72 -13.31 -20.81
CA GLU A 294 -4.52 -13.78 -22.18
C GLU A 294 -5.59 -13.26 -23.16
N GLU A 295 -6.86 -13.18 -22.74
CA GLU A 295 -7.93 -12.53 -23.50
C GLU A 295 -7.61 -11.05 -23.80
N SER A 296 -6.98 -10.35 -22.84
CA SER A 296 -6.61 -8.94 -22.97
C SER A 296 -5.27 -8.68 -23.70
N SER A 297 -4.55 -9.74 -24.08
CA SER A 297 -3.16 -9.70 -24.58
C SER A 297 -2.95 -8.82 -25.81
N SER A 298 -3.99 -8.68 -26.65
CA SER A 298 -3.97 -7.86 -27.87
C SER A 298 -4.57 -6.46 -27.69
N ASP A 299 -5.15 -6.16 -26.52
CA ASP A 299 -5.91 -4.92 -26.25
C ASP A 299 -5.31 -4.11 -25.09
N PHE A 300 -5.88 -4.22 -23.89
CA PHE A 300 -5.51 -3.36 -22.76
C PHE A 300 -4.16 -3.75 -22.15
N PHE A 301 -3.90 -5.04 -21.94
CA PHE A 301 -2.59 -5.50 -21.47
C PHE A 301 -1.45 -5.11 -22.41
N ARG A 302 -1.69 -5.17 -23.74
CA ARG A 302 -0.73 -4.67 -24.74
C ARG A 302 -0.44 -3.18 -24.52
N PHE A 303 -1.47 -2.37 -24.29
CA PHE A 303 -1.31 -0.95 -24.00
C PHE A 303 -0.47 -0.73 -22.73
N CYS A 304 -0.83 -1.37 -21.62
CA CYS A 304 -0.11 -1.26 -20.35
C CYS A 304 1.38 -1.61 -20.53
N ARG A 305 1.67 -2.75 -21.17
CA ARG A 305 3.05 -3.18 -21.47
C ARG A 305 3.84 -2.14 -22.28
N LEU A 306 3.23 -1.58 -23.33
CA LEU A 306 3.89 -0.58 -24.17
C LEU A 306 4.14 0.73 -23.43
N VAL A 307 3.20 1.17 -22.60
CA VAL A 307 3.35 2.39 -21.80
C VAL A 307 4.40 2.21 -20.70
N THR A 308 4.45 1.04 -20.06
CA THR A 308 5.53 0.70 -19.12
C THR A 308 6.89 0.76 -19.79
N ASN A 309 7.03 0.16 -20.98
CA ASN A 309 8.28 0.22 -21.73
C ASN A 309 8.62 1.63 -22.24
N PHE A 310 7.62 2.49 -22.47
CA PHE A 310 7.85 3.89 -22.85
C PHE A 310 8.38 4.74 -21.70
N ARG A 311 8.01 4.41 -20.45
CA ARG A 311 8.46 5.14 -19.25
C ARG A 311 9.94 4.87 -18.94
N HIS A 312 10.39 3.63 -19.16
CA HIS A 312 11.77 3.19 -18.90
C HIS A 312 12.73 3.66 -19.99
#